data_AF-A0A923J532-F1
#
_entry.id   AF-A0A923J532-F1
#
_cell.length_a   1.000
_cell.length_b   1.000
_cell.length_c   1.000
_cell.angle_alpha   90.00
_cell.angle_beta   90.00
_cell.angle_gamma   90.00
#
_symmetry.space_group_name_H-M   'P 1'
#
loop_
_entity.id
_entity.type
_entity.pdbx_description
1 polymer ?
#
loop_
_entity_poly.entity_id
_entity_poly.type
_entity_poly.pdbx_seq_one_letter_code
_entity_poly.pdbx_strand_id
1 'polypeptide(L)'
;MVGEGITVALEADGSQMFIESGDNLFQVLDDLEAALTADDPVAIGAAVDPLKRIGDQIQIARSGLASDYKRLEATNNYWTSFGNSVETMRSGVEDADITKTAIDMQVQQTAYEVLLATAAKVIQPTLVDFLR
;
A
#
# COMPACT_ATOMS: atom_id res chain seq x y z
N MET A 1 -2.50 4.56 6.94
CA MET A 1 -3.32 3.32 6.96
C MET A 1 -2.59 2.27 6.13
N VAL A 2 -2.32 1.11 6.72
CA VAL A 2 -1.50 0.02 6.11
C VAL A 2 -2.39 -1.08 5.50
N GLY A 3 -3.70 -0.91 5.61
CA GLY A 3 -4.74 -1.90 5.34
C GLY A 3 -5.90 -1.62 6.30
N GLU A 4 -7.11 -1.99 5.92
CA GLU A 4 -8.32 -1.80 6.73
C GLU A 4 -8.12 -2.41 8.14
N GLY A 5 -8.19 -1.57 9.17
CA GLY A 5 -8.11 -2.01 10.57
C GLY A 5 -6.73 -2.14 11.22
N ILE A 6 -5.61 -1.99 10.50
CA ILE A 6 -4.26 -2.05 11.10
C ILE A 6 -3.67 -0.65 11.27
N THR A 7 -3.71 -0.15 12.50
CA THR A 7 -2.97 1.04 12.95
C THR A 7 -1.66 0.58 13.59
N VAL A 8 -0.54 1.01 13.02
CA VAL A 8 0.78 0.91 13.66
C VAL A 8 1.00 2.23 14.38
N ALA A 9 1.02 2.20 15.72
CA ALA A 9 1.41 3.35 16.51
C ALA A 9 2.90 3.59 16.30
N LEU A 10 3.25 4.67 15.59
CA LEU A 10 4.64 5.08 15.34
C LEU A 10 5.02 6.22 16.29
N GLU A 11 4.55 6.13 17.52
CA GLU A 11 4.82 7.11 18.57
C GLU A 11 6.09 6.67 19.29
N ALA A 12 7.19 7.37 19.03
CA ALA A 12 8.39 7.25 19.84
C ALA A 12 8.22 8.16 21.05
N ASP A 13 7.91 7.59 22.21
CA ASP A 13 7.88 8.34 23.46
C ASP A 13 9.31 8.62 23.92
N GLY A 14 9.69 9.90 23.93
CA GLY A 14 11.01 10.33 24.36
C GLY A 14 11.32 9.96 25.81
N SER A 15 10.30 9.84 26.68
CA SER A 15 10.50 9.36 28.05
C SER A 15 10.89 7.88 28.09
N GLN A 16 10.32 7.07 27.20
CA GLN A 16 10.69 5.66 27.03
C GLN A 16 12.08 5.48 26.42
N MET A 17 12.61 6.49 25.72
CA MET A 17 13.95 6.45 25.13
C MET A 17 15.05 6.98 26.07
N PHE A 18 14.73 7.96 26.91
CA PHE A 18 15.73 8.73 27.66
C PHE A 18 15.61 8.66 29.19
N ILE A 19 14.50 8.10 29.73
CA ILE A 19 14.17 8.16 31.17
C ILE A 19 13.79 6.79 31.73
N GLU A 20 13.16 5.93 30.93
CA GLU A 20 12.73 4.60 31.39
C GLU A 20 13.94 3.66 31.60
N SER A 21 13.85 2.63 32.45
CA SER A 21 14.95 1.69 32.82
C SER A 21 15.86 2.07 33.99
N GLY A 22 15.57 3.15 34.72
CA GLY A 22 16.23 3.47 35.99
C GLY A 22 17.42 4.42 35.91
N ASP A 23 17.94 4.70 34.70
CA ASP A 23 18.89 5.77 34.44
C ASP A 23 18.20 6.86 33.60
N ASN A 24 18.26 8.10 34.07
CA ASN A 24 17.78 9.25 33.31
C ASN A 24 18.99 9.90 32.62
N LEU A 25 18.97 10.00 31.29
CA LEU A 25 20.06 10.59 30.51
C LEU A 25 20.43 11.99 31.00
N PHE A 26 19.44 12.82 31.32
CA PHE A 26 19.69 14.19 31.76
C PHE A 26 20.42 14.20 33.11
N GLN A 27 19.98 13.35 34.06
CA GLN A 27 20.64 13.23 35.36
C GLN A 27 22.07 12.69 35.23
N VAL A 28 22.28 11.68 34.38
CA VAL A 28 23.62 11.10 34.15
C VAL A 28 24.57 12.14 33.54
N LEU A 29 24.08 13.02 32.66
CA LEU A 29 24.87 14.09 32.09
C LEU A 29 25.18 15.20 33.11
N ASP A 30 24.19 15.57 33.94
CA ASP A 30 24.38 16.55 35.03
C ASP A 30 25.41 16.04 36.05
N ASP A 31 25.33 14.76 36.43
CA ASP A 31 26.27 14.12 37.35
C ASP A 31 27.68 14.05 36.76
N LEU A 32 27.79 13.79 35.45
CA LEU A 32 29.07 13.78 34.74
C LEU A 32 29.67 15.19 34.65
N GLU A 33 28.88 16.23 34.39
CA GLU A 33 29.33 17.62 34.40
C GLU A 33 29.88 18.02 35.78
N ALA A 34 29.17 17.65 36.85
CA ALA A 34 29.61 17.90 38.21
C ALA A 34 30.92 17.16 38.53
N ALA A 35 31.04 15.89 38.12
CA ALA A 35 32.23 15.08 38.30
C ALA A 35 33.46 15.64 37.56
N LEU A 36 33.26 16.11 36.32
CA LEU A 36 34.30 16.78 35.52
C LEU A 36 34.75 18.10 36.16
N THR A 37 33.80 18.87 36.71
CA THR A 37 34.10 20.14 37.39
C THR A 37 34.86 19.92 38.71
N ALA A 38 34.59 18.81 39.39
CA ALA A 38 35.24 18.41 40.64
C ALA A 38 36.59 17.69 40.43
N ASP A 39 36.96 17.39 39.18
CA ASP A 39 38.15 16.60 38.81
C ASP A 39 38.18 15.23 39.55
N ASP A 40 37.01 14.59 39.69
CA ASP A 40 36.84 13.29 40.36
C ASP A 40 36.84 12.13 39.34
N PRO A 41 37.98 11.43 39.15
CA PRO A 41 38.09 10.35 38.17
C PRO A 41 37.22 9.13 38.50
N VAL A 42 36.86 8.94 39.78
CA VAL A 42 35.99 7.83 40.19
C VAL A 42 34.56 8.12 39.75
N ALA A 43 34.06 9.33 40.02
CA ALA A 43 32.72 9.75 39.61
C ALA A 43 32.58 9.83 38.08
N ILE A 44 33.62 10.30 37.37
CA ILE A 44 33.65 10.29 35.90
C ILE A 44 33.55 8.85 35.37
N GLY A 45 34.31 7.91 35.95
CA GLY A 45 34.26 6.50 35.58
C GLY A 45 32.88 5.86 35.81
N ALA A 46 32.18 6.28 36.87
CA ALA A 46 30.85 5.76 37.22
C ALA A 46 29.76 6.12 36.19
N ALA A 47 29.93 7.20 35.42
CA ALA A 47 28.96 7.61 34.39
C ALA A 47 28.96 6.72 33.13
N VAL A 48 30.02 5.91 32.92
CA VAL A 48 30.20 5.11 31.71
C VAL A 48 29.12 4.04 31.55
N ASP A 49 28.83 3.28 32.61
CA ASP A 49 27.87 2.18 32.52
C ASP A 49 26.41 2.65 32.36
N PRO A 50 25.94 3.69 33.07
CA PRO A 50 24.64 4.33 32.78
C PRO A 50 24.53 4.81 31.33
N LEU A 51 25.53 5.49 30.78
CA LEU A 51 25.51 5.95 29.39
C LEU A 51 25.44 4.80 28.39
N LYS A 52 26.13 3.68 28.65
CA LYS A 52 26.01 2.47 27.83
C LYS A 52 24.59 1.91 27.85
N ARG A 53 23.98 1.78 29.04
CA ARG A 53 22.61 1.25 29.18
C ARG A 53 21.58 2.11 28.43
N ILE A 54 21.70 3.44 28.54
CA ILE A 54 20.86 4.38 27.77
C ILE A 54 21.09 4.20 26.26
N GLY A 55 22.34 4.04 25.82
CA GLY A 55 22.67 3.75 24.42
C GLY A 55 22.00 2.49 23.90
N ASP A 56 22.02 1.40 24.68
CA ASP A 56 21.38 0.13 24.34
C ASP A 56 19.85 0.28 24.26
N GLN A 57 19.25 1.03 25.18
CA GLN A 57 17.82 1.32 25.18
C GLN A 57 17.37 2.09 23.93
N ILE A 58 18.09 3.15 23.56
CA ILE A 58 17.82 3.91 22.33
C ILE A 58 17.94 2.99 21.12
N GLN A 59 18.92 2.09 21.11
CA GLN A 59 19.09 1.13 20.03
C GLN A 59 17.93 0.14 19.93
N ILE A 60 17.42 -0.37 21.05
CA ILE A 60 16.23 -1.24 21.09
C ILE A 60 15.01 -0.51 20.54
N ALA A 61 14.74 0.72 21.02
CA ALA A 61 13.62 1.52 20.54
C ALA A 61 13.71 1.77 19.02
N ARG A 62 14.88 2.16 18.53
CA ARG A 62 15.14 2.36 17.09
C ARG A 62 14.96 1.07 16.28
N SER A 63 15.41 -0.07 16.80
CA SER A 63 15.25 -1.37 16.15
C SER A 63 13.78 -1.81 16.08
N GLY A 64 13.00 -1.54 17.13
CA GLY A 64 11.56 -1.79 17.14
C GLY A 64 10.85 -1.05 16.02
N LEU A 65 11.05 0.28 15.94
CA LEU A 65 10.49 1.12 14.87
C LEU A 65 10.94 0.66 13.47
N ALA A 66 12.19 0.23 13.32
CA ALA A 66 12.70 -0.24 12.03
C ALA A 66 12.00 -1.53 11.56
N SER A 67 11.70 -2.46 12.48
CA SER A 67 10.95 -3.68 12.18
C SER A 67 9.53 -3.36 11.73
N ASP A 68 8.85 -2.46 12.43
CA ASP A 68 7.49 -2.06 12.07
C ASP A 68 7.45 -1.30 10.75
N TYR A 69 8.43 -0.45 10.48
CA TYR A 69 8.61 0.19 9.17
C TYR A 69 8.81 -0.84 8.06
N LYS A 70 9.60 -1.90 8.29
CA LYS A 70 9.79 -2.98 7.30
C LYS A 70 8.50 -3.75 7.02
N ARG A 71 7.68 -4.00 8.05
CA ARG A 71 6.36 -4.62 7.88
C ARG A 71 5.41 -3.71 7.09
N LEU A 72 5.43 -2.41 7.35
CA LEU A 72 4.69 -1.41 6.59
C LEU A 72 5.09 -1.40 5.11
N GLU A 73 6.39 -1.35 4.83
CA GLU A 73 6.94 -1.38 3.48
C GLU A 73 6.52 -2.66 2.72
N ALA A 74 6.66 -3.83 3.36
CA ALA A 74 6.23 -5.10 2.77
C ALA A 74 4.73 -5.14 2.47
N THR A 75 3.91 -4.62 3.38
CA THR A 75 2.45 -4.57 3.22
C THR A 75 2.06 -3.62 2.09
N ASN A 76 2.70 -2.47 1.97
CA ASN A 76 2.49 -1.53 0.87
C ASN A 76 2.82 -2.17 -0.50
N ASN A 77 3.93 -2.90 -0.57
CA ASN A 77 4.34 -3.61 -1.79
C ASN A 77 3.34 -4.72 -2.16
N TYR A 78 2.81 -5.43 -1.17
CA TYR A 78 1.77 -6.43 -1.37
C TYR A 78 0.49 -5.79 -1.93
N TRP A 79 -0.01 -4.72 -1.33
CA TRP A 79 -1.24 -4.04 -1.80
C TRP A 79 -1.09 -3.46 -3.20
N THR A 80 0.06 -2.90 -3.52
CA THR A 80 0.36 -2.41 -4.88
C THR A 80 0.30 -3.55 -5.90
N SER A 81 0.90 -4.69 -5.57
CA SER A 81 0.89 -5.88 -6.45
C SER A 81 -0.51 -6.48 -6.58
N PHE A 82 -1.26 -6.52 -5.47
CA PHE A 82 -2.64 -6.99 -5.45
C PHE A 82 -3.55 -6.10 -6.31
N GLY A 83 -3.43 -4.77 -6.19
CA GLY A 83 -4.17 -3.82 -7.02
C GLY A 83 -3.92 -4.02 -8.51
N ASN A 84 -2.66 -4.16 -8.92
CA ASN A 84 -2.30 -4.47 -10.31
C ASN A 84 -2.88 -5.81 -10.79
N SER A 85 -2.90 -6.83 -9.92
CA SER A 85 -3.46 -8.14 -10.24
C SER A 85 -4.97 -8.06 -10.45
N VAL A 86 -5.68 -7.33 -9.58
CA VAL A 86 -7.12 -7.08 -9.70
C VAL A 86 -7.44 -6.32 -10.98
N GLU A 87 -6.66 -5.30 -11.31
CA GLU A 87 -6.83 -4.53 -12.56
C GLU A 87 -6.63 -5.41 -13.80
N THR A 88 -5.59 -6.26 -13.78
CA THR A 88 -5.32 -7.23 -14.86
C THR A 88 -6.46 -8.23 -15.02
N MET A 89 -7.00 -8.75 -13.91
CA MET A 89 -8.14 -9.65 -13.92
C MET A 89 -9.40 -8.96 -14.47
N ARG A 90 -9.64 -7.70 -14.09
CA ARG A 90 -10.77 -6.92 -14.61
C ARG A 90 -10.65 -6.70 -16.11
N SER A 91 -9.49 -6.19 -16.57
CA SER A 91 -9.23 -5.98 -18.01
C SER A 91 -9.43 -7.26 -18.80
N GLY A 92 -8.88 -8.40 -18.33
CA GLY A 92 -9.02 -9.68 -19.03
C GLY A 92 -10.47 -10.17 -19.16
N VAL A 93 -11.35 -9.86 -18.19
CA VAL A 93 -12.78 -10.18 -18.27
C VAL A 93 -13.53 -9.19 -19.16
N GLU A 94 -13.30 -7.89 -18.99
CA GLU A 94 -13.97 -6.82 -19.75
C GLU A 94 -13.58 -6.82 -21.24
N ASP A 95 -12.29 -6.99 -21.58
CA ASP A 95 -11.80 -7.01 -22.96
C ASP A 95 -12.39 -8.18 -23.78
N ALA A 96 -12.54 -9.33 -23.15
CA ALA A 96 -13.18 -10.50 -23.75
C ALA A 96 -14.67 -10.25 -24.04
N ASP A 97 -15.37 -9.56 -23.14
CA ASP A 97 -16.78 -9.23 -23.30
C ASP A 97 -17.01 -8.17 -24.38
N ILE A 98 -16.16 -7.13 -24.45
CA ILE A 98 -16.20 -6.13 -25.53
C ILE A 98 -16.00 -6.80 -26.89
N THR A 99 -15.04 -7.72 -27.02
CA THR A 99 -14.78 -8.44 -28.27
C THR A 99 -16.00 -9.28 -28.68
N LYS A 100 -16.60 -10.02 -27.75
CA LYS A 100 -17.80 -10.82 -27.99
C LYS A 100 -18.97 -9.94 -28.40
N THR A 101 -19.22 -8.86 -27.65
CA THR A 101 -20.30 -7.90 -27.91
C THR A 101 -20.16 -7.25 -29.29
N ALA A 102 -18.94 -6.92 -29.72
CA ALA A 102 -18.68 -6.39 -31.05
C ALA A 102 -19.01 -7.40 -32.17
N ILE A 103 -18.67 -8.68 -31.99
CA ILE A 103 -19.02 -9.75 -32.93
C ILE A 103 -20.54 -9.93 -33.00
N ASP A 104 -21.20 -10.03 -31.85
CA ASP A 104 -22.65 -10.21 -31.77
C ASP A 104 -23.39 -9.04 -32.45
N MET A 105 -22.91 -7.81 -32.25
CA MET A 105 -23.44 -6.62 -32.92
C MET A 105 -23.25 -6.68 -34.45
N GLN A 106 -22.08 -7.09 -34.93
CA GLN A 106 -21.80 -7.21 -36.36
C GLN A 106 -22.70 -8.27 -37.01
N VAL A 107 -22.90 -9.41 -36.36
CA VAL A 107 -23.82 -10.46 -36.82
C VAL A 107 -25.24 -9.92 -36.93
N GLN A 108 -25.70 -9.18 -35.92
CA GLN A 108 -27.04 -8.61 -35.90
C GLN A 108 -27.24 -7.53 -36.96
N GLN A 109 -26.22 -6.69 -37.22
CA GLN A 109 -26.24 -5.70 -38.29
C GLN A 109 -26.32 -6.37 -39.68
N THR A 110 -25.48 -7.38 -39.94
CA THR A 110 -25.50 -8.12 -41.20
C THR A 110 -26.84 -8.83 -41.41
N ALA A 111 -27.40 -9.45 -40.38
CA ALA A 111 -28.72 -10.07 -40.46
C ALA A 111 -29.81 -9.03 -40.80
N TYR A 112 -29.76 -7.85 -40.18
CA TYR A 112 -30.70 -6.76 -40.46
C TYR A 112 -30.62 -6.26 -41.91
N GLU A 113 -29.41 -6.06 -42.43
CA GLU A 113 -29.17 -5.66 -43.82
C GLU A 113 -29.70 -6.71 -44.82
N VAL A 114 -29.49 -8.01 -44.55
CA VAL A 114 -30.02 -9.10 -45.37
C VAL A 114 -31.55 -9.15 -45.33
N LEU A 115 -32.15 -8.98 -44.16
CA LEU A 115 -33.61 -8.93 -44.00
C LEU A 115 -34.20 -7.74 -44.77
N LEU A 116 -33.59 -6.56 -44.68
CA LEU A 116 -34.02 -5.36 -45.41
C LEU A 116 -33.91 -5.58 -46.93
N ALA A 117 -32.80 -6.14 -47.41
CA ALA A 117 -32.60 -6.44 -48.83
C ALA A 117 -33.61 -7.50 -49.33
N THR A 118 -33.91 -8.51 -48.52
CA THR A 118 -34.91 -9.54 -48.83
C THR A 118 -36.32 -8.94 -48.88
N ALA A 119 -36.68 -8.11 -47.89
CA ALA A 119 -37.96 -7.41 -47.86
C ALA A 119 -38.13 -6.49 -49.08
N ALA A 120 -37.08 -5.74 -49.45
CA ALA A 120 -37.08 -4.91 -50.65
C ALA A 120 -37.29 -5.74 -51.94
N LYS A 121 -36.66 -6.92 -52.06
CA LYS A 121 -36.86 -7.83 -53.20
C LYS A 121 -38.25 -8.47 -53.23
N VAL A 122 -38.83 -8.83 -52.09
CA VAL A 122 -40.19 -9.38 -52.00
C VAL A 122 -41.25 -8.33 -52.38
N ILE A 123 -41.02 -7.06 -52.04
CA ILE A 123 -41.92 -5.96 -52.39
C ILE A 123 -41.82 -5.58 -53.89
N GLN A 124 -40.73 -5.93 -54.60
CA GLN A 124 -40.44 -5.35 -55.92
C GLN A 124 -40.92 -6.08 -57.21
N PRO A 125 -41.54 -7.29 -57.21
CA PRO A 125 -42.37 -7.63 -58.39
C PRO A 125 -43.60 -8.52 -58.08
N THR A 126 -44.55 -8.09 -57.25
CA THR A 126 -45.83 -8.84 -57.10
C THR A 126 -47.09 -8.02 -57.36
N LEU A 127 -46.99 -6.69 -57.49
CA LEU A 127 -48.15 -5.87 -57.90
C LEU A 127 -48.24 -5.61 -59.41
N VAL A 128 -47.12 -5.65 -60.14
CA VAL A 128 -47.10 -5.45 -61.61
C VAL A 128 -47.31 -6.76 -62.38
N ASP A 129 -46.95 -7.91 -61.79
CA ASP A 129 -47.16 -9.23 -62.41
C ASP A 129 -48.59 -9.80 -62.21
N PHE A 130 -49.45 -9.13 -61.43
CA PHE A 130 -50.86 -9.54 -61.27
C PHE A 130 -51.82 -8.84 -62.25
N LEU A 131 -51.31 -7.94 -63.11
CA LEU A 131 -52.09 -7.18 -64.12
C LEU A 131 -51.72 -7.54 -65.57
N ARG A 132 -51.30 -8.79 -65.81
CA ARG A 132 -51.29 -9.40 -67.14
C ARG A 132 -52.27 -10.55 -67.21
#